data_AF-A0AAV7JHR4-F1
#
_entry.id   AF-A0AAV7JHR4-F1
#
_cell.length_a   1.000
_cell.length_b   1.000
_cell.length_c   1.000
_cell.angle_alpha   90.00
_cell.angle_beta   90.00
_cell.angle_gamma   90.00
#
_symmetry.space_group_name_H-M   'P 1'
#
loop_
_entity.id
_entity.type
_entity.pdbx_description
1 polymer ?
#
loop_
_entity_poly.entity_id
_entity_poly.type
_entity_poly.pdbx_seq_one_letter_code
_entity_poly.pdbx_strand_id
1 'polypeptide(L)'
;MQKWSTVVRLLSCAKSSAAQILPILHEVIKDIESCSLHLQVIYTDNYPLNANLFKLLSPTSNLETCVPHPLDTCRPLYLIFDFVHIITTVRNNWINQIDSNHTFSCPSFVSYDYTLKVPFQDLRNLFKLEHNSVA
;
A
#
# COMPACT_ATOMS: atom_id res chain seq x y z
N MET A 1 -26.24 -7.31 2.98
CA MET A 1 -25.48 -6.52 1.97
C MET A 1 -24.93 -7.49 0.95
N GLN A 2 -25.27 -7.34 -0.32
CA GLN A 2 -24.90 -8.30 -1.36
C GLN A 2 -23.48 -7.99 -1.85
N LYS A 3 -22.57 -8.97 -1.75
CA LYS A 3 -21.19 -8.85 -2.23
C LYS A 3 -21.09 -9.45 -3.62
N TRP A 4 -20.57 -8.69 -4.58
CA TRP A 4 -20.31 -9.14 -5.93
C TRP A 4 -19.00 -8.53 -6.43
N SER A 5 -18.42 -9.15 -7.44
CA SER A 5 -17.19 -8.69 -8.09
C SER A 5 -17.33 -8.91 -9.59
N THR A 6 -16.90 -7.93 -10.38
CA THR A 6 -16.83 -8.05 -11.84
C THR A 6 -15.54 -7.44 -12.35
N VAL A 7 -15.12 -7.84 -13.54
CA VAL A 7 -13.98 -7.25 -14.23
C VAL A 7 -14.51 -6.14 -15.14
N VAL A 8 -14.07 -4.90 -14.90
CA VAL A 8 -14.50 -3.74 -15.68
C VAL A 8 -13.61 -3.50 -16.89
N ARG A 9 -12.30 -3.77 -16.79
CA ARG A 9 -11.35 -3.58 -17.88
C ARG A 9 -10.15 -4.53 -17.74
N LEU A 10 -9.65 -5.03 -18.86
CA LEU A 10 -8.40 -5.79 -18.96
C LEU A 10 -7.44 -5.03 -19.88
N LEU A 11 -6.21 -4.86 -19.42
CA LEU A 11 -5.18 -4.10 -20.13
C LEU A 11 -3.90 -4.93 -20.21
N SER A 12 -3.30 -4.96 -21.40
CA SER A 12 -1.94 -5.49 -21.54
C SER A 12 -0.95 -4.37 -21.19
N CYS A 13 -0.35 -4.45 -19.99
CA CYS A 13 0.50 -3.40 -19.46
C CYS A 13 2.01 -3.67 -19.62
N ALA A 14 2.41 -4.46 -20.62
CA ALA A 14 3.83 -4.72 -20.85
C ALA A 14 4.57 -3.40 -21.14
N LYS A 15 5.42 -2.95 -20.20
CA LYS A 15 6.22 -1.71 -20.24
C LYS A 15 5.42 -0.40 -20.20
N SER A 16 4.21 -0.39 -19.66
CA SER A 16 3.44 0.85 -19.48
C SER A 16 3.97 1.70 -18.32
N SER A 17 3.97 3.03 -18.48
CA SER A 17 4.26 3.96 -17.39
C SER A 17 2.98 4.37 -16.65
N ALA A 18 3.12 4.88 -15.43
CA ALA A 18 1.98 5.41 -14.66
C ALA A 18 1.23 6.52 -15.42
N ALA A 19 1.96 7.38 -16.15
CA ALA A 19 1.36 8.44 -16.96
C ALA A 19 0.52 7.92 -18.13
N GLN A 20 0.87 6.75 -18.69
CA GLN A 20 0.07 6.11 -19.74
C GLN A 20 -1.18 5.43 -19.17
N ILE A 21 -1.11 4.93 -17.93
CA ILE A 21 -2.23 4.24 -17.27
C ILE A 21 -3.25 5.23 -16.71
N LEU A 22 -2.82 6.40 -16.24
CA LEU A 22 -3.67 7.42 -15.65
C LEU A 22 -4.91 7.78 -16.49
N PRO A 23 -4.81 8.15 -17.78
CA PRO A 23 -6.00 8.48 -18.57
C PRO A 23 -6.97 7.30 -18.71
N ILE A 24 -6.44 6.07 -18.80
CA ILE A 24 -7.26 4.86 -18.87
C ILE A 24 -8.00 4.64 -17.55
N LEU A 25 -7.34 4.88 -16.41
CA LEU A 25 -7.98 4.83 -15.11
C LEU A 25 -9.11 5.87 -15.01
N HIS A 26 -8.91 7.10 -15.46
CA HIS A 26 -9.98 8.11 -15.50
C HIS A 26 -11.18 7.67 -16.35
N GLU A 27 -10.96 7.04 -17.50
CA GLU A 27 -12.04 6.46 -18.30
C GLU A 27 -12.79 5.37 -17.53
N VAL A 28 -12.08 4.45 -16.87
CA VAL A 28 -12.70 3.40 -16.06
C VAL A 28 -13.55 4.00 -14.93
N ILE A 29 -13.05 5.02 -14.24
CA ILE A 29 -13.80 5.70 -13.17
C ILE A 29 -15.07 6.32 -13.75
N LYS A 30 -14.98 6.97 -14.91
CA LYS A 30 -16.12 7.55 -15.61
C LYS A 30 -17.14 6.51 -16.03
N ASP A 31 -16.70 5.37 -16.57
CA ASP A 31 -17.57 4.26 -16.98
C ASP A 31 -18.34 3.71 -15.76
N ILE A 32 -17.65 3.49 -14.64
CA ILE A 32 -18.25 3.00 -13.38
C ILE A 32 -19.32 3.99 -12.87
N GLU A 33 -18.98 5.28 -12.79
CA GLU A 33 -19.89 6.31 -12.28
C GLU A 33 -21.08 6.56 -13.22
N SER A 34 -20.91 6.36 -14.52
CA SER A 34 -22.02 6.41 -15.49
C SER A 34 -23.10 5.34 -15.23
N CYS A 35 -22.73 4.24 -14.57
CA CYS A 35 -23.65 3.18 -14.15
C CYS A 35 -24.30 3.45 -12.80
N SER A 36 -24.24 4.69 -12.27
CA SER A 36 -24.75 5.06 -10.94
C SER A 36 -24.06 4.30 -9.79
N LEU A 37 -22.82 3.84 -10.01
CA LEU A 37 -21.96 3.26 -8.97
C LEU A 37 -20.94 4.31 -8.52
N HIS A 38 -20.82 4.53 -7.22
CA HIS A 38 -19.89 5.52 -6.69
C HIS A 38 -18.57 4.89 -6.27
N LEU A 39 -17.48 5.32 -6.92
CA LEU A 39 -16.15 4.86 -6.54
C LEU A 39 -15.71 5.57 -5.26
N GLN A 40 -15.33 4.78 -4.26
CA GLN A 40 -14.85 5.30 -2.97
C GLN A 40 -13.37 5.03 -2.73
N VAL A 41 -12.87 3.90 -3.22
CA VAL A 41 -11.52 3.44 -2.88
C VAL A 41 -10.86 2.76 -4.08
N ILE A 42 -9.56 3.01 -4.26
CA ILE A 42 -8.70 2.25 -5.16
C ILE A 42 -7.71 1.46 -4.31
N TYR A 43 -7.72 0.14 -4.48
CA TYR A 43 -6.78 -0.78 -3.84
C TYR A 43 -5.77 -1.28 -4.87
N THR A 44 -4.49 -1.32 -4.49
CA THR A 44 -3.42 -1.83 -5.36
C THR A 44 -2.26 -2.41 -4.55
N ASP A 45 -1.35 -3.14 -5.19
CA ASP A 45 -0.12 -3.58 -4.55
C ASP A 45 0.86 -2.41 -4.32
N ASN A 46 1.93 -2.65 -3.55
CA ASN A 46 2.96 -1.64 -3.31
C ASN A 46 4.07 -1.65 -4.40
N TYR A 47 3.70 -1.86 -5.66
CA TYR A 47 4.66 -1.81 -6.77
C TYR A 47 4.96 -0.35 -7.15
N PRO A 48 6.22 0.03 -7.50
CA PRO A 48 6.59 1.42 -7.75
C PRO A 48 5.75 2.14 -8.82
N LEU A 49 5.29 1.43 -9.85
CA LEU A 49 4.40 1.99 -10.87
C LEU A 49 3.07 2.43 -10.25
N ASN A 50 2.48 1.62 -9.36
CA ASN A 50 1.21 1.93 -8.70
C ASN A 50 1.36 3.08 -7.70
N ALA A 51 2.48 3.11 -6.98
CA ALA A 51 2.80 4.25 -6.12
C ALA A 51 2.95 5.55 -6.93
N ASN A 52 3.58 5.50 -8.12
CA ASN A 52 3.66 6.64 -9.00
C ASN A 52 2.30 7.03 -9.59
N LEU A 53 1.42 6.07 -9.88
CA LEU A 53 0.06 6.34 -10.31
C LEU A 53 -0.73 7.08 -9.23
N PHE A 54 -0.61 6.68 -7.97
CA PHE A 54 -1.23 7.37 -6.84
C PHE A 54 -0.69 8.79 -6.66
N LYS A 55 0.61 9.01 -6.83
CA LYS A 55 1.18 10.37 -6.86
C LYS A 55 0.59 11.22 -7.97
N LEU A 56 0.42 10.65 -9.17
CA LEU A 56 -0.17 11.38 -10.31
C LEU A 56 -1.65 11.69 -10.11
N LEU A 57 -2.38 10.87 -9.34
CA LEU A 57 -3.76 11.16 -8.94
C LEU A 57 -3.84 12.26 -7.87
N SER A 58 -2.78 12.47 -7.11
CA SER A 58 -2.72 13.50 -6.08
C SER A 58 -2.52 14.90 -6.67
N PRO A 59 -3.29 15.91 -6.22
CA PRO A 59 -3.07 17.31 -6.60
C PRO A 59 -1.67 17.82 -6.24
N THR A 60 -1.03 17.27 -5.20
CA THR A 60 0.29 17.72 -4.74
C THR A 60 1.44 16.95 -5.39
N SER A 61 1.14 15.96 -6.23
CA SER A 61 2.13 15.01 -6.76
C SER A 61 2.87 14.19 -5.69
N ASN A 62 2.38 14.20 -4.45
CA ASN A 62 2.88 13.37 -3.37
C ASN A 62 1.98 12.16 -3.14
N LEU A 63 2.49 11.18 -2.41
CA LEU A 63 1.72 10.03 -2.03
C LEU A 63 0.74 10.43 -0.92
N GLU A 64 -0.55 10.44 -1.24
CA GLU A 64 -1.63 10.77 -0.32
C GLU A 64 -2.56 9.57 -0.17
N THR A 65 -3.13 9.41 1.03
CA THR A 65 -4.09 8.32 1.33
C THR A 65 -5.53 8.69 0.93
N CYS A 66 -5.79 9.96 0.67
CA CYS A 66 -7.09 10.49 0.31
C CYS A 66 -6.89 11.68 -0.64
N VAL A 67 -7.51 11.64 -1.81
CA VAL A 67 -7.47 12.70 -2.82
C VAL A 67 -8.90 13.11 -3.20
N PRO A 68 -9.11 14.30 -3.79
CA PRO A 68 -10.41 14.66 -4.35
C PRO A 68 -10.81 13.69 -5.48
N HIS A 69 -12.06 13.27 -5.52
CA HIS A 69 -12.56 12.37 -6.56
C HIS A 69 -12.53 13.09 -7.93
N PRO A 70 -12.03 12.45 -9.00
CA PRO A 70 -11.74 13.12 -10.27
C PRO A 70 -12.97 13.61 -11.05
N LEU A 71 -14.16 13.09 -10.73
CA LEU A 71 -15.43 13.54 -11.32
C LEU A 71 -16.22 14.48 -10.41
N ASP A 72 -15.85 14.59 -9.13
CA ASP A 72 -16.57 15.35 -8.12
C ASP A 72 -15.61 15.68 -6.97
N THR A 73 -15.06 16.89 -7.01
CA THR A 73 -14.01 17.30 -6.06
C THR A 73 -14.50 17.42 -4.62
N CYS A 74 -15.82 17.40 -4.37
CA CYS A 74 -16.38 17.39 -3.03
C CYS A 74 -16.34 16.01 -2.37
N ARG A 75 -16.12 14.93 -3.14
CA ARG A 75 -16.05 13.56 -2.62
C ARG A 75 -14.59 13.12 -2.40
N PRO A 76 -14.29 12.43 -1.29
CA PRO A 76 -12.99 11.81 -1.09
C PRO A 76 -12.88 10.52 -1.92
N LEU A 77 -11.70 10.30 -2.50
CA LEU A 77 -11.26 9.04 -3.08
C LEU A 77 -10.08 8.52 -2.27
N TYR A 78 -10.25 7.37 -1.64
CA TYR A 78 -9.21 6.75 -0.82
C TYR A 78 -8.26 5.91 -1.66
N LEU A 79 -6.96 6.06 -1.43
CA LEU A 79 -5.90 5.35 -2.13
C LEU A 79 -5.22 4.42 -1.13
N ILE A 80 -5.34 3.11 -1.33
CA ILE A 80 -4.90 2.10 -0.36
C ILE A 80 -3.97 1.09 -1.02
N PHE A 81 -2.83 0.85 -0.37
CA PHE A 81 -1.99 -0.29 -0.69
C PHE A 81 -2.44 -1.52 0.09
N ASP A 82 -2.38 -2.68 -0.54
CA ASP A 82 -2.69 -3.94 0.11
C ASP A 82 -1.73 -4.20 1.28
N PHE A 83 -2.33 -4.44 2.45
CA PHE A 83 -1.61 -4.65 3.70
C PHE A 83 -0.70 -5.88 3.65
N VAL A 84 -1.06 -6.94 2.90
CA VAL A 84 -0.20 -8.14 2.82
C VAL A 84 1.13 -7.83 2.14
N HIS A 85 1.10 -6.95 1.14
CA HIS A 85 2.30 -6.50 0.45
C HIS A 85 3.14 -5.58 1.34
N ILE A 86 2.51 -4.69 2.11
CA ILE A 86 3.21 -3.84 3.09
C ILE A 86 3.95 -4.70 4.12
N ILE A 87 3.27 -5.65 4.76
CA ILE A 87 3.86 -6.52 5.79
C ILE A 87 4.99 -7.36 5.20
N THR A 88 4.78 -7.90 3.99
CA THR A 88 5.81 -8.67 3.29
C THR A 88 7.04 -7.83 3.01
N THR A 89 6.88 -6.58 2.56
CA THR A 89 7.99 -5.64 2.34
C THR A 89 8.72 -5.32 3.64
N VAL A 90 8.01 -5.02 4.73
CA VAL A 90 8.62 -4.74 6.05
C VAL A 90 9.44 -5.95 6.53
N ARG A 91 8.86 -7.15 6.47
CA ARG A 91 9.55 -8.40 6.84
C ARG A 91 10.80 -8.62 5.99
N ASN A 92 10.69 -8.47 4.67
CA ASN A 92 11.83 -8.67 3.77
C ASN A 92 12.92 -7.63 4.03
N ASN A 93 12.56 -6.37 4.24
CA ASN A 93 13.50 -5.30 4.59
C ASN A 93 14.19 -5.56 5.92
N TRP A 94 13.49 -6.14 6.89
CA TRP A 94 14.09 -6.54 8.17
C TRP A 94 15.09 -7.68 7.99
N ILE A 95 14.68 -8.78 7.35
CA ILE A 95 15.53 -9.97 7.14
C ILE A 95 16.77 -9.64 6.29
N ASN A 96 16.64 -8.74 5.31
CA ASN A 96 17.73 -8.40 4.39
C ASN A 96 18.62 -7.24 4.89
N GLN A 97 18.49 -6.80 6.13
CA GLN A 97 19.45 -5.84 6.69
C GLN A 97 20.86 -6.45 6.69
N ILE A 98 21.85 -5.64 6.32
CA ILE A 98 23.24 -6.09 6.11
C ILE A 98 23.97 -6.32 7.44
N ASP A 99 23.48 -5.74 8.54
CA ASP A 99 24.11 -5.91 9.84
C ASP A 99 23.98 -7.36 10.33
N SER A 100 24.97 -7.83 11.09
CA SER A 100 25.03 -9.22 11.55
C SER A 100 23.84 -9.66 12.42
N ASN A 101 23.08 -8.69 12.96
CA ASN A 101 21.93 -8.92 13.81
C ASN A 101 20.58 -8.72 13.10
N HIS A 102 20.60 -8.37 11.80
CA HIS A 102 19.43 -8.00 11.01
C HIS A 102 18.51 -7.04 11.78
N THR A 103 19.00 -5.84 12.07
CA THR A 103 18.33 -4.90 12.97
C THR A 103 17.36 -4.00 12.22
N PHE A 104 16.07 -4.15 12.49
CA PHE A 104 15.06 -3.22 12.01
C PHE A 104 15.09 -1.94 12.82
N SER A 105 15.12 -0.79 12.13
CA SER A 105 15.06 0.52 12.77
C SER A 105 13.69 1.14 12.53
N CYS A 106 12.98 1.48 13.61
CA CYS A 106 11.69 2.16 13.54
C CYS A 106 11.61 3.31 14.54
N PRO A 107 10.74 4.32 14.31
CA PRO A 107 10.48 5.34 15.31
C PRO A 107 9.93 4.72 16.60
N SER A 108 10.23 5.32 17.75
CA SER A 108 9.61 4.89 19.00
C SER A 108 8.10 5.14 19.00
N PHE A 109 7.38 4.19 19.58
CA PHE A 109 5.92 4.26 19.74
C PHE A 109 5.50 5.29 20.81
N VAL A 110 6.43 5.77 21.63
CA VAL A 110 6.17 6.73 22.72
C VAL A 110 6.52 8.16 22.32
N SER A 111 7.65 8.34 21.64
CA SER A 111 8.08 9.64 21.11
C SER A 111 8.78 9.40 19.78
N TYR A 112 8.42 10.16 18.75
CA TYR A 112 9.02 10.07 17.43
C TYR A 112 10.44 10.66 17.36
N ASP A 113 10.98 11.13 18.50
CA ASP A 113 12.27 11.82 18.58
C ASP A 113 13.49 10.88 18.60
N TYR A 114 13.25 9.57 18.79
CA TYR A 114 14.31 8.58 18.77
C TYR A 114 13.89 7.28 18.06
N THR A 115 14.90 6.61 17.52
CA THR A 115 14.75 5.37 16.74
C THR A 115 14.98 4.16 17.63
N LEU A 116 14.03 3.24 17.65
CA LEU A 116 14.17 1.91 18.21
C LEU A 116 14.96 1.03 17.26
N LYS A 117 15.84 0.21 17.83
CA LYS A 117 16.58 -0.84 17.12
C LYS A 117 16.03 -2.19 17.57
N VAL A 118 15.44 -2.92 16.64
CA VAL A 118 14.80 -4.20 16.89
C VAL A 118 15.62 -5.29 16.17
N PRO A 119 16.60 -5.91 16.85
CA PRO A 119 17.39 -6.99 16.27
C PRO A 119 16.51 -8.22 16.04
N PHE A 120 16.74 -8.93 14.94
CA PHE A 120 16.04 -10.19 14.67
C PHE A 120 16.30 -11.25 15.76
N GLN A 121 17.41 -11.12 16.49
CA GLN A 121 17.73 -11.98 17.63
C GLN A 121 16.66 -11.96 18.73
N ASP A 122 15.96 -10.83 18.93
CA ASP A 122 14.89 -10.75 19.94
C ASP A 122 13.72 -11.66 19.60
N LEU A 123 13.36 -11.77 18.32
CA LEU A 123 12.36 -12.74 17.85
C LEU A 123 12.83 -14.19 18.07
N ARG A 124 14.12 -14.49 17.84
CA ARG A 124 14.67 -15.83 18.13
C ARG A 124 14.63 -16.15 19.63
N ASN A 125 14.89 -15.16 20.48
CA ASN A 125 14.84 -15.31 21.92
C ASN A 125 13.41 -15.54 22.40
N LEU A 126 12.45 -14.75 21.89
CA LEU A 126 11.02 -14.93 22.17
C LEU A 126 10.55 -16.34 21.77
N PHE A 127 10.88 -16.79 20.56
CA PHE A 127 10.55 -18.14 20.10
C PHE A 127 11.08 -19.24 21.03
N LYS A 128 12.34 -19.11 21.50
CA LYS A 128 12.91 -20.06 22.47
C LYS A 128 12.16 -20.07 23.80
N LEU A 129 11.78 -18.89 24.30
CA LEU A 129 11.03 -18.77 25.54
C LEU A 129 9.64 -19.42 25.41
N GLU A 130 8.91 -19.12 24.33
CA GLU A 130 7.60 -19.71 24.07
C GLU A 130 7.68 -21.23 23.89
N HIS A 131 8.66 -21.72 23.12
CA HIS A 131 8.87 -23.15 22.93
C HIS A 131 9.10 -23.90 24.27
N ASN A 132 9.85 -23.28 25.18
CA ASN A 132 10.13 -23.86 26.50
C ASN A 132 8.97 -23.66 27.50
N SER A 133 7.99 -22.81 27.19
CA SER A 133 6.84 -22.52 28.07
C SER A 133 5.63 -23.40 27.76
N VAL A 134 5.63 -24.12 26.63
CA VAL A 134 4.56 -25.03 26.18
C VAL A 134 4.97 -26.51 26.39
N ALA A 135 6.08 -26.77 27.09
CA ALA A 135 6.54 -28.09 27.49
C ALA A 135 6.23 -28.40 28.96
#